data_AF-A0A412W3D2-F1
#
_entry.id   AF-A0A412W3D2-F1
#
_cell.length_a   1.000
_cell.length_b   1.000
_cell.length_c   1.000
_cell.angle_alpha   90.00
_cell.angle_beta   90.00
_cell.angle_gamma   90.00
#
_symmetry.space_group_name_H-M   'P 1'
#
loop_
_entity.id
_entity.type
_entity.pdbx_description
1 polymer ?
#
loop_
_entity_poly.entity_id
_entity_poly.type
_entity_poly.pdbx_seq_one_letter_code
_entity_poly.pdbx_strand_id
1 'polypeptide(L)'
;MNDFGNIDPDLQLFGAVRKGDRSAFEQLFQKYYTDLCHYAWTYLDEKSETEDAVQDVFIYIWNNRETIRLQESFRGYLFSAVKHRVLNILKHQLVERTHSRLLSEYWDDLLKSGYSEEEQTQLEQIQHILQSLPQQCRIV
;
A
#
# COMPACT_ATOMS: atom_id res chain seq x y z
N MET A 1 -30.01 15.88 -11.42
CA MET A 1 -29.69 14.54 -11.95
C MET A 1 -28.72 14.75 -13.09
N ASN A 2 -27.55 14.10 -12.99
CA ASN A 2 -26.39 14.08 -13.90
C ASN A 2 -25.23 15.04 -13.57
N ASP A 3 -24.56 14.81 -12.44
CA ASP A 3 -23.18 15.25 -12.19
C ASP A 3 -22.22 14.27 -12.88
N PHE A 4 -21.94 14.53 -14.16
CA PHE A 4 -20.89 13.83 -14.88
C PHE A 4 -19.52 14.30 -14.38
N GLY A 5 -18.91 13.47 -13.53
CA GLY A 5 -17.50 13.08 -13.68
C GLY A 5 -16.47 14.16 -13.43
N ASN A 6 -16.30 14.57 -12.18
CA ASN A 6 -14.95 14.91 -11.71
C ASN A 6 -14.19 13.59 -11.53
N ILE A 7 -13.77 12.99 -12.65
CA ILE A 7 -12.93 11.80 -12.63
C ILE A 7 -11.65 12.24 -11.94
N ASP A 8 -11.36 11.68 -10.75
CA ASP A 8 -10.14 11.93 -10.01
C ASP A 8 -8.96 11.89 -11.01
N PRO A 9 -8.21 13.01 -11.19
CA PRO A 9 -7.11 13.09 -12.13
C PRO A 9 -6.09 11.96 -11.92
N ASP A 10 -5.96 11.48 -10.69
CA ASP A 10 -5.07 10.39 -10.36
C ASP A 10 -5.61 9.03 -10.79
N LEU A 11 -6.94 8.85 -10.82
CA LEU A 11 -7.55 7.65 -11.43
C LEU A 11 -7.31 7.61 -12.95
N GLN A 12 -7.36 8.77 -13.62
CA GLN A 12 -7.02 8.85 -15.05
C GLN A 12 -5.55 8.51 -15.30
N LEU A 13 -4.66 9.10 -14.49
CA LEU A 13 -3.22 8.85 -14.56
C LEU A 13 -2.91 7.39 -14.25
N PHE A 14 -3.59 6.79 -13.27
CA PHE A 14 -3.49 5.37 -12.98
C PHE A 14 -3.96 4.52 -14.17
N GLY A 15 -5.00 4.93 -14.89
CA GLY A 15 -5.43 4.29 -16.13
C GLY A 15 -4.31 4.18 -17.18
N ALA A 16 -3.42 5.19 -17.27
CA ALA A 16 -2.22 5.13 -18.10
C ALA A 16 -1.16 4.19 -17.51
N VAL A 17 -0.98 4.19 -16.18
CA VAL A 17 -0.12 3.22 -15.49
C VAL A 17 -0.55 1.78 -15.80
N ARG A 18 -1.85 1.47 -15.78
CA ARG A 18 -2.36 0.12 -16.13
C ARG A 18 -1.91 -0.36 -17.51
N LYS A 19 -1.70 0.56 -18.46
CA LYS A 19 -1.22 0.28 -19.82
C LYS A 19 0.32 0.17 -19.92
N GLY A 20 1.03 0.29 -18.80
CA GLY A 20 2.49 0.25 -18.73
C GLY A 20 3.19 1.59 -18.93
N ASP A 21 2.47 2.72 -18.82
CA ASP A 21 3.09 4.04 -18.90
C ASP A 21 3.93 4.34 -17.64
N ARG A 22 5.25 4.32 -17.83
CA ARG A 22 6.22 4.63 -16.76
C ARG A 22 6.21 6.09 -16.35
N SER A 23 5.95 7.02 -17.27
CA SER A 23 5.92 8.45 -16.94
C SER A 23 4.71 8.78 -16.08
N ALA A 24 3.56 8.16 -16.36
CA ALA A 24 2.38 8.27 -15.51
C ALA A 24 2.64 7.73 -14.10
N PHE A 25 3.36 6.62 -13.99
CA PHE A 25 3.71 6.02 -12.70
C PHE A 25 4.69 6.91 -11.91
N GLU A 26 5.71 7.44 -12.58
CA GLU A 26 6.67 8.35 -11.97
C GLU A 26 6.00 9.63 -11.45
N GLN A 27 5.03 10.18 -12.20
CA GLN A 27 4.25 11.32 -11.75
C GLN A 27 3.43 11.01 -10.48
N LEU A 28 2.78 9.85 -10.43
CA LEU A 28 2.06 9.41 -9.23
C LEU A 28 3.01 9.18 -8.05
N PHE A 29 4.17 8.56 -8.31
CA PHE A 29 5.20 8.35 -7.30
C PHE A 29 5.67 9.68 -6.71
N GLN A 30 6.13 10.61 -7.54
CA GLN A 30 6.64 11.91 -7.09
C GLN A 30 5.57 12.72 -6.36
N LYS A 31 4.30 12.64 -6.80
CA LYS A 31 3.18 13.33 -6.15
C LYS A 31 2.91 12.83 -4.73
N TYR A 32 2.97 11.52 -4.51
CA TYR A 32 2.49 10.90 -3.27
C TYR A 32 3.61 10.45 -2.32
N TYR A 33 4.83 10.27 -2.81
CA TYR A 33 5.93 9.70 -2.03
C TYR A 33 6.18 10.44 -0.71
N THR A 34 6.35 11.77 -0.77
CA THR A 34 6.63 12.59 0.42
C THR A 34 5.51 12.53 1.45
N ASP A 35 4.26 12.64 1.02
CA ASP A 35 3.09 12.60 1.91
C ASP A 35 2.92 11.23 2.56
N LEU A 36 3.15 10.15 1.81
CA LEU A 36 3.08 8.79 2.33
C LEU A 36 4.24 8.50 3.29
N CYS A 37 5.44 9.02 3.04
CA CYS A 37 6.56 8.90 3.97
C CYS A 37 6.26 9.63 5.28
N HIS A 38 5.74 10.86 5.23
CA HIS A 38 5.32 11.57 6.45
C HIS A 38 4.23 10.82 7.21
N TYR A 39 3.27 10.24 6.49
CA TYR A 39 2.22 9.44 7.09
C TYR A 39 2.77 8.17 7.75
N ALA A 40 3.64 7.42 7.09
CA ALA A 40 4.27 6.23 7.64
C ALA A 40 5.18 6.53 8.84
N TRP A 41 5.84 7.68 8.87
CA TRP A 41 6.64 8.14 10.03
C TRP A 41 5.77 8.38 11.27
N THR A 42 4.47 8.63 11.15
CA THR A 42 3.60 8.72 12.34
C THR A 42 3.48 7.39 13.11
N TYR A 43 3.97 6.30 12.51
CA TYR A 43 3.92 4.94 13.07
C TYR A 43 5.31 4.30 13.23
N LEU A 44 6.23 4.52 12.28
CA LEU A 44 7.60 4.00 12.30
C LEU A 44 8.57 5.10 12.76
N ASP A 45 9.35 4.82 13.81
CA ASP A 45 10.36 5.76 14.32
C ASP A 45 11.62 5.82 13.43
N GLU A 46 11.81 4.83 12.55
CA GLU A 46 12.95 4.76 11.65
C GLU A 46 12.62 5.27 10.25
N LYS A 47 13.42 6.24 9.79
CA LYS A 47 13.31 6.82 8.44
C LYS A 47 13.53 5.77 7.34
N SER A 48 14.50 4.85 7.49
CA SER A 48 14.75 3.83 6.47
C SER A 48 13.56 2.89 6.30
N GLU A 49 13.00 2.38 7.41
CA GLU A 49 11.82 1.51 7.35
C GLU A 49 10.60 2.21 6.75
N THR A 50 10.47 3.53 6.99
CA THR A 50 9.42 4.37 6.41
C THR A 50 9.54 4.46 4.89
N GLU A 51 10.73 4.79 4.39
CA GLU A 51 10.99 4.91 2.95
C GLU A 51 10.83 3.56 2.25
N ASP A 52 11.34 2.48 2.85
CA ASP A 52 11.21 1.12 2.35
C ASP A 52 9.74 0.67 2.28
N ALA A 53 8.95 0.94 3.33
CA ALA A 53 7.52 0.61 3.35
C ALA A 53 6.75 1.30 2.23
N VAL A 54 7.05 2.57 1.94
CA VAL A 54 6.41 3.30 0.84
C VAL A 54 6.89 2.78 -0.52
N GLN A 55 8.18 2.51 -0.68
CA GLN A 55 8.73 1.94 -1.91
C GLN A 55 8.10 0.58 -2.23
N ASP A 56 7.97 -0.31 -1.25
CA ASP A 56 7.33 -1.61 -1.39
C ASP A 56 5.90 -1.50 -1.95
N VAL A 57 5.12 -0.54 -1.44
CA VAL A 57 3.76 -0.29 -1.91
C VAL A 57 3.77 0.16 -3.37
N PHE A 58 4.67 1.05 -3.77
CA PHE A 58 4.77 1.48 -5.16
C PHE A 58 5.25 0.38 -6.12
N ILE A 59 6.24 -0.42 -5.72
CA ILE A 59 6.70 -1.59 -6.48
C ILE A 59 5.54 -2.56 -6.67
N TYR A 60 4.79 -2.83 -5.60
CA TYR A 60 3.60 -3.66 -5.66
C TYR A 60 2.58 -3.11 -6.66
N ILE A 61 2.29 -1.81 -6.62
CA ILE A 61 1.35 -1.15 -7.52
C ILE A 61 1.80 -1.30 -8.97
N TRP A 62 3.08 -1.11 -9.26
CA TRP A 62 3.61 -1.26 -10.62
C TRP A 62 3.49 -2.69 -11.13
N ASN A 63 3.83 -3.68 -10.30
CA ASN A 63 3.78 -5.09 -10.68
C ASN A 63 2.33 -5.58 -10.89
N ASN A 64 1.39 -5.02 -10.14
CA ASN A 64 -0.02 -5.45 -10.13
C ASN A 64 -0.97 -4.44 -10.77
N ARG A 65 -0.43 -3.46 -11.50
CA ARG A 65 -1.18 -2.38 -12.16
C ARG A 65 -2.36 -2.90 -13.00
N GLU A 66 -2.24 -4.07 -13.59
CA GLU A 66 -3.28 -4.66 -14.43
C GLU A 66 -4.46 -5.22 -13.63
N THR A 67 -4.21 -5.73 -12.42
CA THR A 67 -5.19 -6.42 -11.58
C THR A 67 -5.85 -5.52 -10.53
N ILE A 68 -5.17 -4.45 -10.10
CA ILE A 68 -5.69 -3.50 -9.11
C ILE A 68 -6.98 -2.86 -9.61
N ARG A 69 -8.02 -2.94 -8.78
CA ARG A 69 -9.31 -2.29 -9.00
C ARG A 69 -9.47 -1.13 -8.02
N LEU A 70 -9.46 0.09 -8.56
CA LEU A 70 -9.74 1.30 -7.79
C LEU A 70 -11.22 1.64 -7.98
N GLN A 71 -11.98 1.71 -6.88
CA GLN A 71 -13.41 2.03 -6.92
C GLN A 71 -13.69 3.49 -6.55
N GLU A 72 -12.93 4.06 -5.60
CA GLU A 72 -13.19 5.41 -5.08
C GLU A 72 -12.10 6.43 -5.44
N SER A 73 -10.90 6.29 -4.88
CA SER A 73 -9.78 7.21 -5.13
C SER A 73 -8.45 6.48 -5.10
N PHE A 74 -7.52 6.90 -5.96
CA PHE A 74 -6.16 6.36 -5.94
C PHE A 74 -5.44 6.75 -4.65
N ARG A 75 -5.72 7.97 -4.15
CA ARG A 75 -5.19 8.44 -2.86
C ARG A 75 -5.63 7.57 -1.69
N GLY A 76 -6.93 7.31 -1.53
CA GLY A 76 -7.44 6.50 -0.44
C GLY A 76 -6.80 5.11 -0.43
N TYR A 77 -6.71 4.48 -1.61
CA TYR A 77 -6.02 3.21 -1.78
C TYR A 77 -4.56 3.26 -1.32
N LEU A 78 -3.80 4.28 -1.73
CA LEU A 78 -2.39 4.44 -1.34
C LEU A 78 -2.20 4.55 0.17
N PHE A 79 -3.00 5.39 0.83
CA PHE A 79 -2.90 5.59 2.28
C PHE A 79 -3.28 4.31 3.05
N SER A 80 -4.32 3.60 2.62
CA SER A 80 -4.70 2.31 3.21
C SER A 80 -3.61 1.25 3.00
N ALA A 81 -3.02 1.19 1.80
CA ALA A 81 -1.92 0.26 1.49
C ALA A 81 -0.68 0.52 2.37
N VAL A 82 -0.26 1.78 2.50
CA VAL A 82 0.89 2.17 3.34
C VAL A 82 0.61 1.91 4.82
N LYS A 83 -0.56 2.31 5.32
CA LYS A 83 -0.98 2.01 6.70
C LYS A 83 -0.86 0.52 6.99
N HIS A 84 -1.38 -0.31 6.09
CA HIS A 84 -1.33 -1.76 6.24
C HIS A 84 0.09 -2.31 6.22
N ARG A 85 0.94 -1.82 5.31
CA ARG A 85 2.36 -2.21 5.25
C ARG A 85 3.06 -1.90 6.56
N VAL A 86 2.88 -0.69 7.08
CA VAL A 86 3.49 -0.23 8.32
C VAL A 86 3.00 -1.03 9.53
N LEU A 87 1.70 -1.30 9.63
CA LEU A 87 1.15 -2.11 10.73
C LEU A 87 1.66 -3.56 10.68
N ASN A 88 1.88 -4.12 9.50
CA ASN A 88 2.50 -5.43 9.35
C ASN A 88 3.97 -5.43 9.83
N ILE A 89 4.73 -4.37 9.56
CA ILE A 89 6.12 -4.21 10.06
C ILE A 89 6.12 -4.17 11.59
N LEU A 90 5.29 -3.31 12.19
CA LEU A 90 5.17 -3.20 13.65
C LEU A 90 4.75 -4.52 14.31
N LYS A 91 3.79 -5.23 13.70
CA LYS A 91 3.41 -6.57 14.13
C LYS A 91 4.61 -7.52 14.09
N HIS A 92 5.37 -7.54 12.99
CA HIS A 92 6.52 -8.42 12.85
C HIS A 92 7.56 -8.16 13.94
N GLN A 93 7.92 -6.88 14.16
CA GLN A 93 8.82 -6.46 15.24
C GLN A 93 8.32 -6.89 16.63
N LEU A 94 7.01 -6.78 16.90
CA LEU A 94 6.44 -7.19 18.18
C LEU A 94 6.46 -8.72 18.38
N VAL A 95 6.13 -9.48 17.34
CA VAL A 95 6.13 -10.95 17.37
C VAL A 95 7.54 -11.48 17.53
N GLU A 96 8.53 -10.89 16.85
CA GLU A 96 9.95 -11.26 17.02
C GLU A 96 10.43 -11.01 18.46
N ARG A 97 10.03 -9.89 19.07
CA ARG A 97 10.39 -9.57 20.46
C ARG A 97 9.72 -10.47 21.49
N THR A 98 8.50 -10.92 21.23
CA THR A 98 7.67 -11.66 22.22
C THR A 98 7.60 -13.16 21.97
N HIS A 99 8.05 -13.63 20.80
CA HIS A 99 7.92 -15.02 20.31
C HIS A 99 6.49 -15.59 20.42
N SER A 100 5.46 -14.74 20.43
CA SER A 100 4.09 -15.14 20.71
C SER A 100 3.26 -15.26 19.43
N ARG A 101 2.91 -16.50 19.07
CA ARG A 101 2.03 -16.81 17.93
C ARG A 101 0.59 -16.33 18.15
N LEU A 102 0.09 -16.42 19.39
CA LEU A 102 -1.26 -15.98 19.74
C LEU A 102 -1.45 -14.47 19.58
N LEU A 103 -0.43 -13.68 19.92
CA LEU A 103 -0.46 -12.24 19.66
C LEU A 103 -0.50 -11.94 18.16
N SER A 104 0.27 -12.67 17.35
CA SER A 104 0.26 -12.52 15.89
C SER A 104 -1.14 -12.72 15.28
N GLU A 105 -1.85 -13.76 15.71
CA GLU A 105 -3.21 -14.07 15.23
C GLU A 105 -4.21 -12.99 15.68
N TYR A 106 -4.15 -12.55 16.93
CA TYR A 106 -4.99 -11.46 17.45
C TYR A 106 -4.79 -10.13 16.71
N TRP A 107 -3.54 -9.77 16.39
CA TRP A 107 -3.24 -8.56 15.63
C TRP A 107 -3.80 -8.61 14.20
N ASP A 108 -3.80 -9.76 13.52
CA ASP A 108 -4.40 -9.89 12.19
C ASP A 108 -5.90 -9.65 12.23
N ASP A 109 -6.60 -10.25 13.20
CA ASP A 109 -8.03 -10.09 13.37
C ASP A 109 -8.40 -8.64 13.69
N LEU A 110 -7.64 -8.00 14.57
CA LEU A 110 -7.84 -6.59 14.92
C LEU A 110 -7.64 -5.67 13.71
N LEU A 111 -6.59 -5.90 12.93
CA LEU A 111 -6.32 -5.13 11.70
C LEU A 111 -7.47 -5.26 10.72
N LYS A 112 -7.95 -6.48 10.46
CA LYS A 112 -9.07 -6.72 9.53
C LYS A 112 -10.34 -6.02 9.99
N SER A 113 -10.64 -6.04 11.29
CA SER A 113 -11.88 -5.45 11.84
C SER A 113 -12.02 -3.94 11.65
N GLY A 114 -10.90 -3.21 11.44
CA GLY A 114 -10.88 -1.76 11.29
C GLY A 114 -11.06 -1.25 9.85
N TYR A 115 -11.19 -2.15 8.87
CA TYR A 115 -11.39 -1.84 7.46
C TYR A 115 -12.76 -2.33 6.99
N SER A 116 -13.36 -1.66 6.01
CA SER A 116 -14.54 -2.17 5.31
C SER A 116 -14.22 -3.46 4.54
N GLU A 117 -15.24 -4.24 4.18
CA GLU A 117 -15.06 -5.49 3.40
C GLU A 117 -14.34 -5.26 2.05
N GLU A 118 -14.61 -4.12 1.42
CA GLU A 118 -13.97 -3.72 0.16
C GLU A 118 -12.47 -3.41 0.36
N GLU A 119 -12.15 -2.64 1.40
CA GLU A 119 -10.76 -2.35 1.78
C GLU A 119 -10.03 -3.63 2.19
N GLN A 120 -10.67 -4.53 2.95
CA GLN A 120 -10.09 -5.83 3.31
C GLN A 120 -9.74 -6.63 2.06
N THR A 121 -10.64 -6.70 1.08
CA THR A 121 -10.40 -7.41 -0.19
C THR A 121 -9.20 -6.83 -0.94
N GLN A 122 -9.09 -5.50 -0.98
CA GLN A 122 -7.96 -4.81 -1.60
C GLN A 122 -6.65 -5.07 -0.85
N LEU A 123 -6.68 -5.06 0.48
CA LEU A 123 -5.53 -5.33 1.35
C LEU A 123 -5.07 -6.79 1.28
N GLU A 124 -5.99 -7.74 1.19
CA GLU A 124 -5.67 -9.16 1.02
C GLU A 124 -4.97 -9.43 -0.31
N GLN A 125 -5.40 -8.75 -1.39
CA GLN A 125 -4.68 -8.78 -2.67
C GLN A 125 -3.25 -8.27 -2.51
N ILE A 126 -3.07 -7.14 -1.83
CA ILE A 126 -1.75 -6.56 -1.54
C ILE A 126 -0.88 -7.55 -0.73
N GLN A 127 -1.41 -8.11 0.36
CA GLN A 127 -0.66 -9.04 1.22
C GLN A 127 -0.25 -10.31 0.50
N HIS A 128 -1.19 -10.98 -0.17
CA HIS A 128 -0.94 -12.24 -0.87
C HIS A 128 0.21 -12.09 -1.87
N ILE A 129 0.30 -10.94 -2.51
CA ILE A 129 1.28 -10.68 -3.54
C ILE A 129 2.61 -10.14 -2.98
N LEU A 130 2.58 -9.33 -1.90
CA LEU A 130 3.79 -8.96 -1.15
C LEU A 130 4.54 -10.18 -0.62
N GLN A 131 3.80 -11.22 -0.20
CA GLN A 131 4.40 -12.51 0.20
C GLN A 131 4.98 -13.31 -0.98
N SER A 132 4.56 -12.99 -2.21
CA SER A 132 5.04 -13.66 -3.43
C SER A 132 6.17 -12.92 -4.14
N LEU A 133 6.46 -11.67 -3.76
CA LEU A 133 7.60 -10.92 -4.26
C LEU A 133 8.88 -11.48 -3.62
N PRO A 134 9.76 -12.16 -4.39
CA PRO A 134 11.03 -12.63 -3.86
C PRO A 134 11.87 -11.42 -3.40
N GLN A 135 12.72 -11.61 -2.39
CA GLN A 135 13.62 -10.63 -1.75
C GLN A 135 14.60 -9.85 -2.68
N GLN A 136 14.40 -9.85 -3.99
CA GLN A 136 15.25 -9.17 -4.96
C GLN A 136 14.57 -7.92 -5.52
N CYS A 137 14.46 -6.89 -4.68
CA CYS A 137 14.42 -5.50 -5.15
C CYS A 137 15.51 -4.72 -4.41
N ARG A 138 16.74 -5.22 -4.54
CA ARG A 138 17.96 -4.46 -4.28
C ARG A 138 18.69 -4.38 -5.62
N ILE A 139 19.16 -3.18 -5.98
CA ILE A 139 19.95 -2.84 -7.19
C ILE A 139 19.02 -2.51 -8.37
N VAL A 140 18.97 -1.30 -8.90
CA VAL A 140 20.07 -0.43 -9.40
C VAL A 140 19.82 1.03 -9.03
#